data_AF-A0A2N3D969-F1
#
_entry.id   AF-A0A2N3D969-F1
#
_cell.length_a   1.000
_cell.length_b   1.000
_cell.length_c   1.000
_cell.angle_alpha   90.00
_cell.angle_beta   90.00
_cell.angle_gamma   90.00
#
_symmetry.space_group_name_H-M   'P 1'
#
loop_
_entity.id
_entity.type
_entity.pdbx_description
1 polymer ?
#
loop_
_entity_poly.entity_id
_entity_poly.type
_entity_poly.pdbx_seq_one_letter_code
_entity_poly.pdbx_strand_id
1 'polypeptide(L)'
;MTGLSDGASTVAFALINSDRFAAAAMSSCCIEPWTVMTVVGPAYADRMRTLGYPPATAPDRSFWAPASIAQNAATIDTPLLMQLADDEYLMSLEAFTALREHDKPVDMYVFPDEHHIKWQPAHRLAIYERNLDWFGFWLAGRIDPDPDKREQFAHWKALRARRDRAHVKE
;
A
#
# COMPACT_ATOMS: atom_id res chain seq x y z
N MET A 1 9.01 7.61 0.94
CA MET A 1 8.70 7.64 -0.52
C MET A 1 7.20 7.81 -0.69
N THR A 2 6.73 8.51 -1.72
CA THR A 2 5.30 8.64 -2.01
C THR A 2 4.98 8.32 -3.46
N GLY A 3 3.76 7.83 -3.76
CA GLY A 3 3.37 7.46 -5.12
C GLY A 3 1.88 7.64 -5.45
N LEU A 4 1.59 8.09 -6.67
CA LEU A 4 0.27 8.13 -7.29
C LEU A 4 0.41 7.65 -8.74
N SER A 5 -0.57 6.89 -9.24
CA SER A 5 -0.52 6.34 -10.61
C SER A 5 0.75 5.51 -10.84
N ASP A 6 1.53 5.77 -11.88
CA ASP A 6 2.82 5.11 -12.11
C ASP A 6 3.83 5.29 -10.94
N GLY A 7 3.70 6.38 -10.18
CA GLY A 7 4.45 6.57 -8.95
C GLY A 7 4.11 5.52 -7.88
N ALA A 8 2.88 5.00 -7.85
CA ALA A 8 2.50 3.91 -6.95
C ALA A 8 3.13 2.58 -7.36
N SER A 9 3.19 2.29 -8.67
CA SER A 9 3.95 1.16 -9.21
C SER A 9 5.44 1.26 -8.84
N THR A 10 6.00 2.47 -8.90
CA THR A 10 7.37 2.75 -8.47
C THR A 10 7.58 2.51 -6.98
N VAL A 11 6.62 2.89 -6.12
CA VAL A 11 6.65 2.57 -4.68
C VAL A 11 6.67 1.05 -4.49
N ALA A 12 5.76 0.30 -5.11
CA ALA A 12 5.72 -1.16 -4.99
C ALA A 12 7.05 -1.80 -5.40
N PHE A 13 7.57 -1.46 -6.58
CA PHE A 13 8.87 -1.95 -7.05
C PHE A 13 10.00 -1.59 -6.08
N ALA A 14 10.04 -0.35 -5.59
CA ALA A 14 11.07 0.12 -4.68
C ALA A 14 11.06 -0.62 -3.34
N LEU A 15 9.87 -0.91 -2.78
CA LEU A 15 9.76 -1.63 -1.51
C LEU A 15 10.17 -3.10 -1.62
N ILE A 16 10.08 -3.69 -2.80
CA ILE A 16 10.48 -5.09 -3.06
C ILE A 16 11.99 -5.19 -3.33
N ASN A 17 12.54 -4.24 -4.10
CA ASN A 17 13.88 -4.38 -4.68
C ASN A 17 14.95 -3.52 -3.97
N SER A 18 14.61 -2.92 -2.83
CA SER A 18 15.51 -1.98 -2.12
C SER A 18 15.15 -1.84 -0.64
N ASP A 19 16.16 -1.63 0.18
CA ASP A 19 16.06 -1.35 1.63
C ASP A 19 16.17 0.14 1.96
N ARG A 20 16.20 1.01 0.94
CA ARG A 20 16.55 2.44 1.11
C ARG A 20 15.46 3.31 1.71
N PHE A 21 14.25 2.79 1.88
CA PHE A 21 13.08 3.58 2.28
C PHE A 21 12.59 3.19 3.67
N ALA A 22 12.69 4.13 4.62
CA ALA A 22 12.26 3.91 6.00
C ALA A 22 10.75 4.06 6.24
N ALA A 23 10.01 4.65 5.28
CA ALA A 23 8.54 4.72 5.26
C ALA A 23 8.06 5.07 3.84
N ALA A 24 6.85 4.61 3.50
CA ALA A 24 6.20 4.89 2.23
C ALA A 24 4.71 5.21 2.38
N ALA A 25 4.15 5.94 1.40
CA ALA A 25 2.72 6.16 1.25
C ALA A 25 2.31 6.11 -0.23
N MET A 26 1.15 5.54 -0.54
CA MET A 26 0.65 5.47 -1.93
C MET A 26 -0.86 5.72 -1.99
N SER A 27 -1.32 6.19 -3.15
CA SER A 27 -2.70 6.66 -3.34
C SER A 27 -3.56 5.78 -4.27
N SER A 28 -2.93 4.80 -4.91
CA SER A 28 -3.50 3.73 -5.72
C SER A 28 -2.67 2.47 -5.46
N CYS A 29 -3.26 1.28 -5.52
CA CYS A 29 -2.59 0.00 -5.31
C CYS A 29 -3.55 -1.12 -5.77
N CYS A 30 -3.11 -2.29 -6.21
CA CYS A 30 -1.78 -2.65 -6.70
C CYS A 30 -1.96 -3.47 -7.98
N ILE A 31 -0.87 -3.69 -8.72
CA ILE A 31 -0.89 -4.62 -9.84
C ILE A 31 -0.47 -5.98 -9.30
N GLU A 32 -1.45 -6.77 -8.86
CA GLU A 32 -1.25 -8.08 -8.24
C GLU A 32 -1.78 -9.21 -9.14
N PRO A 33 -1.25 -10.44 -9.01
CA PRO A 33 -1.58 -11.57 -9.87
C PRO A 33 -3.08 -11.85 -9.99
N TRP A 34 -3.84 -11.78 -8.89
CA TRP A 34 -5.26 -12.12 -8.91
C TRP A 34 -6.12 -10.89 -9.20
N THR A 35 -5.88 -9.76 -8.55
CA THR A 35 -6.76 -8.59 -8.69
C THR A 35 -6.75 -7.98 -10.09
N VAL A 36 -5.58 -7.94 -10.75
CA VAL A 36 -5.43 -7.33 -12.08
C VAL A 36 -6.31 -7.99 -13.15
N MET A 37 -6.57 -9.29 -13.02
CA MET A 37 -7.35 -10.06 -13.99
C MET A 37 -8.82 -10.22 -13.58
N THR A 38 -9.19 -9.88 -12.34
CA THR A 38 -10.51 -10.21 -11.78
C THR A 38 -11.34 -9.01 -11.38
N VAL A 39 -10.74 -7.98 -10.79
CA VAL A 39 -11.47 -6.91 -10.10
C VAL A 39 -12.06 -5.87 -11.06
N VAL A 40 -11.31 -5.47 -12.10
CA VAL A 40 -11.75 -4.42 -13.05
C VAL A 40 -12.68 -4.98 -14.14
N GLY A 41 -12.59 -6.27 -14.43
CA GLY A 41 -13.42 -6.96 -15.42
C GLY A 41 -12.68 -7.37 -16.71
N PRO A 42 -13.36 -8.14 -17.58
CA PRO A 42 -12.71 -8.87 -18.69
C PRO A 42 -12.07 -7.96 -19.74
N ALA A 43 -12.65 -6.81 -20.05
CA ALA A 43 -12.06 -5.88 -21.03
C ALA A 43 -10.70 -5.33 -20.57
N TYR A 44 -10.56 -5.05 -19.26
CA TYR A 44 -9.29 -4.63 -18.68
C TYR A 44 -8.29 -5.79 -18.63
N ALA A 45 -8.73 -6.99 -18.23
CA ALA A 45 -7.89 -8.19 -18.24
C ALA A 45 -7.34 -8.48 -19.64
N ASP A 46 -8.18 -8.42 -20.67
CA ASP A 46 -7.79 -8.58 -22.08
C ASP A 46 -6.75 -7.54 -22.49
N ARG A 47 -6.97 -6.27 -22.10
CA ARG A 47 -6.01 -5.20 -22.35
C ARG A 47 -4.67 -5.49 -21.67
N MET A 48 -4.66 -5.88 -20.40
CA MET A 48 -3.43 -6.19 -19.66
C MET A 48 -2.68 -7.36 -20.29
N ARG A 49 -3.38 -8.39 -20.79
CA ARG A 49 -2.74 -9.49 -21.53
C ARG A 49 -2.06 -9.02 -22.82
N THR A 50 -2.65 -8.05 -23.54
CA THR A 50 -1.97 -7.44 -24.72
C THR A 50 -0.72 -6.63 -24.36
N LEU A 51 -0.61 -6.19 -23.10
CA LEU A 51 0.56 -5.50 -22.56
C LEU A 51 1.62 -6.46 -21.98
N GLY A 52 1.39 -7.77 -22.05
CA GLY A 52 2.31 -8.80 -21.59
C GLY A 52 2.08 -9.29 -20.16
N TYR A 53 0.99 -8.89 -19.50
CA TYR A 53 0.64 -9.42 -18.19
C TYR A 53 0.12 -10.86 -18.28
N PRO A 54 0.56 -11.77 -17.38
CA PRO A 54 0.08 -13.14 -17.27
C PRO A 54 -1.44 -13.26 -17.14
N PRO A 55 -2.09 -14.28 -17.73
CA PRO A 55 -3.48 -14.59 -17.43
C PRO A 55 -3.64 -15.08 -15.98
N ALA A 56 -4.84 -14.95 -15.40
CA ALA A 56 -5.13 -15.35 -14.02
C ALA A 56 -4.84 -16.82 -13.69
N THR A 57 -4.83 -17.69 -14.71
CA THR A 57 -4.62 -19.13 -14.57
C THR A 57 -3.14 -19.53 -14.67
N ALA A 58 -2.25 -18.60 -15.04
CA ALA A 58 -0.83 -18.92 -15.21
C ALA A 58 -0.06 -18.76 -13.89
N PRO A 59 0.78 -19.75 -13.51
CA PRO A 59 1.59 -19.71 -12.31
C PRO A 59 2.88 -18.89 -12.51
N ASP A 60 2.77 -17.66 -13.05
CA ASP A 60 3.91 -16.84 -13.51
C ASP A 60 4.57 -16.04 -12.38
N ARG A 61 5.00 -16.74 -11.32
CA ARG A 61 5.64 -16.11 -10.15
C ARG A 61 6.84 -15.24 -10.55
N SER A 62 7.64 -15.64 -11.53
CA SER A 62 8.82 -14.87 -11.97
C SER A 62 8.47 -13.53 -12.61
N PHE A 63 7.34 -13.43 -13.31
CA PHE A 63 6.86 -12.16 -13.87
C PHE A 63 6.45 -11.19 -12.76
N TRP A 64 5.78 -11.71 -11.74
CA TRP A 64 5.21 -10.92 -10.65
C TRP A 64 6.22 -10.58 -9.54
N ALA A 65 7.26 -11.40 -9.37
CA ALA A 65 8.30 -11.25 -8.35
C ALA A 65 8.86 -9.81 -8.19
N PRO A 66 9.16 -9.03 -9.25
CA PRO A 66 9.70 -7.68 -9.07
C PRO A 66 8.68 -6.61 -8.64
N ALA A 67 7.37 -6.86 -8.71
CA ALA A 67 6.35 -5.80 -8.55
C ALA A 67 5.15 -6.16 -7.66
N SER A 68 4.85 -7.44 -7.47
CA SER A 68 3.75 -7.91 -6.62
C SER A 68 4.11 -7.76 -5.14
N ILE A 69 3.40 -6.88 -4.44
CA ILE A 69 3.53 -6.75 -2.99
C ILE A 69 3.04 -8.04 -2.32
N ALA A 70 1.99 -8.68 -2.85
CA ALA A 70 1.45 -9.89 -2.26
C ALA A 70 2.46 -11.04 -2.25
N GLN A 71 3.19 -11.27 -3.35
CA GLN A 71 4.20 -12.34 -3.43
C GLN A 71 5.45 -12.08 -2.58
N ASN A 72 5.70 -10.82 -2.19
CA ASN A 72 6.88 -10.40 -1.43
C ASN A 72 6.52 -9.90 -0.03
N ALA A 73 5.28 -10.04 0.41
CA ALA A 73 4.79 -9.46 1.66
C ALA A 73 5.65 -9.86 2.87
N ALA A 74 6.15 -11.10 2.90
CA ALA A 74 7.02 -11.61 3.96
C ALA A 74 8.33 -10.81 4.15
N THR A 75 8.83 -10.14 3.11
CA THR A 75 10.14 -9.45 3.13
C THR A 75 10.01 -7.92 3.12
N ILE A 76 8.79 -7.38 3.05
CA ILE A 76 8.56 -5.93 3.03
C ILE A 76 8.34 -5.42 4.47
N ASP A 77 9.41 -4.91 5.10
CA ASP A 77 9.35 -4.34 6.46
C ASP A 77 9.16 -2.82 6.50
N THR A 78 9.26 -2.15 5.35
CA THR A 78 9.01 -0.72 5.24
C THR A 78 7.54 -0.41 5.55
N PRO A 79 7.25 0.49 6.51
CA PRO A 79 5.90 0.94 6.77
C PRO A 79 5.23 1.53 5.54
N LEU A 80 4.05 1.02 5.19
CA LEU A 80 3.29 1.45 4.03
C LEU A 80 1.90 1.99 4.41
N LEU A 81 1.65 3.25 4.06
CA LEU A 81 0.32 3.86 4.16
C LEU A 81 -0.38 3.85 2.80
N MET A 82 -1.59 3.30 2.73
CA MET A 82 -2.44 3.29 1.54
C MET A 82 -3.60 4.28 1.74
N GLN A 83 -3.73 5.27 0.84
CA GLN A 83 -4.78 6.29 0.89
C GLN A 83 -5.58 6.27 -0.41
N LEU A 84 -6.56 5.38 -0.48
CA LEU A 84 -7.16 4.89 -1.72
C LEU A 84 -8.53 5.51 -1.98
N ALA A 85 -8.88 5.69 -3.25
CA ALA A 85 -10.26 5.95 -3.64
C ALA A 85 -11.10 4.68 -3.48
N ASP A 86 -12.40 4.81 -3.20
CA ASP A 86 -13.34 3.68 -3.23
C ASP A 86 -13.48 3.06 -4.63
N ASP A 87 -13.26 3.83 -5.69
CA ASP A 87 -13.16 3.30 -7.05
C ASP A 87 -11.94 2.38 -7.30
N GLU A 88 -10.92 2.41 -6.43
CA GLU A 88 -9.66 1.70 -6.66
C GLU A 88 -9.30 0.68 -5.57
N TYR A 89 -9.86 0.78 -4.36
CA TYR A 89 -9.37 0.01 -3.21
C TYR A 89 -9.48 -1.51 -3.39
N LEU A 90 -10.44 -2.01 -4.19
CA LEU A 90 -10.57 -3.46 -4.42
C LEU A 90 -9.30 -4.05 -5.05
N MET A 91 -8.59 -3.28 -5.87
CA MET A 91 -7.32 -3.70 -6.48
C MET A 91 -6.18 -3.86 -5.47
N SER A 92 -6.25 -3.20 -4.32
CA SER A 92 -5.21 -3.25 -3.28
C SER A 92 -5.41 -4.37 -2.27
N LEU A 93 -6.58 -5.01 -2.25
CA LEU A 93 -6.95 -5.93 -1.17
C LEU A 93 -6.04 -7.16 -1.11
N GLU A 94 -5.57 -7.66 -2.24
CA GLU A 94 -4.61 -8.78 -2.27
C GLU A 94 -3.29 -8.41 -1.57
N ALA A 95 -2.69 -7.28 -1.97
CA ALA A 95 -1.47 -6.76 -1.35
C ALA A 95 -1.65 -6.44 0.14
N PHE A 96 -2.71 -5.72 0.48
CA PHE A 96 -3.00 -5.30 1.86
C PHE A 96 -3.23 -6.51 2.77
N THR A 97 -3.95 -7.53 2.29
CA THR A 97 -4.21 -8.76 3.04
C THR A 97 -2.92 -9.53 3.28
N ALA A 98 -2.11 -9.75 2.25
CA ALA A 98 -0.83 -10.45 2.38
C ALA A 98 0.11 -9.75 3.37
N LEU A 99 0.24 -8.42 3.31
CA LEU A 99 1.04 -7.65 4.27
C LEU A 99 0.53 -7.83 5.71
N ARG A 100 -0.79 -7.83 5.92
CA ARG A 100 -1.39 -8.05 7.24
C ARG A 100 -1.17 -9.46 7.77
N GLU A 101 -1.28 -10.47 6.91
CA GLU A 101 -1.03 -11.88 7.26
C GLU A 101 0.43 -12.12 7.68
N HIS A 102 1.36 -11.32 7.15
CA HIS A 102 2.77 -11.31 7.53
C HIS A 102 3.12 -10.31 8.65
N ASP A 103 2.13 -9.76 9.35
CA ASP A 103 2.31 -8.77 10.44
C ASP A 103 3.11 -7.52 10.04
N LYS A 104 3.09 -7.16 8.75
CA LYS A 104 3.82 -5.99 8.24
C LYS A 104 3.15 -4.67 8.64
N PRO A 105 3.92 -3.58 8.82
CA PRO A 105 3.41 -2.26 9.21
C PRO A 105 2.66 -1.56 8.07
N VAL A 106 1.45 -2.02 7.75
CA VAL A 106 0.57 -1.46 6.72
C VAL A 106 -0.71 -0.86 7.33
N ASP A 107 -1.16 0.26 6.79
CA ASP A 107 -2.44 0.89 7.14
C ASP A 107 -3.17 1.39 5.87
N MET A 108 -4.49 1.37 5.87
CA MET A 108 -5.31 1.68 4.69
C MET A 108 -6.51 2.55 5.04
N TYR A 109 -6.67 3.63 4.27
CA TYR A 109 -7.80 4.54 4.32
C TYR A 109 -8.48 4.55 2.95
N VAL A 110 -9.80 4.37 2.93
CA VAL A 110 -10.62 4.44 1.72
C VAL A 110 -11.48 5.70 1.78
N PHE A 111 -11.41 6.52 0.74
CA PHE A 111 -12.16 7.76 0.64
C PHE A 111 -13.39 7.54 -0.23
N PRO A 112 -14.61 7.84 0.26
CA PRO A 112 -15.84 7.60 -0.48
C PRO A 112 -16.05 8.65 -1.57
N ASP A 113 -16.70 8.25 -2.67
CA ASP A 113 -16.98 9.10 -3.84
C ASP A 113 -15.71 9.81 -4.33
N GLU A 114 -14.63 9.03 -4.44
CA GLU A 114 -13.34 9.50 -4.92
C GLU A 114 -12.87 8.71 -6.14
N HIS A 115 -11.95 9.31 -6.88
CA HIS A 115 -11.40 8.74 -8.09
C HIS A 115 -9.87 8.67 -8.01
N HIS A 116 -9.26 8.19 -9.11
CA HIS A 116 -7.80 8.12 -9.28
C HIS A 116 -7.09 9.40 -8.84
N ILE A 117 -7.59 10.55 -9.27
CA ILE A 117 -7.20 11.86 -8.74
C ILE A 117 -8.30 12.34 -7.82
N LYS A 118 -7.98 12.35 -6.52
CA LYS A 118 -8.95 12.72 -5.49
C LYS A 118 -9.40 14.16 -5.67
N TRP A 119 -10.70 14.42 -5.59
CA TRP A 119 -11.32 15.69 -5.98
C TRP A 119 -11.89 16.48 -4.81
N GLN A 120 -12.28 15.83 -3.71
CA GLN A 120 -12.94 16.51 -2.59
C GLN A 120 -11.90 17.23 -1.71
N PRO A 121 -12.06 18.54 -1.43
CA PRO A 121 -11.09 19.30 -0.64
C PRO A 121 -10.85 18.74 0.77
N ALA A 122 -11.91 18.28 1.45
CA ALA A 122 -11.80 17.69 2.78
C ALA A 122 -10.96 16.40 2.78
N HIS A 123 -11.12 15.55 1.76
CA HIS A 123 -10.32 14.34 1.61
C HIS A 123 -8.85 14.66 1.33
N ARG A 124 -8.57 15.65 0.46
CA ARG A 124 -7.19 16.11 0.23
C ARG A 124 -6.53 16.64 1.50
N LEU A 125 -7.24 17.43 2.30
CA LEU A 125 -6.74 17.93 3.58
C LEU A 125 -6.37 16.76 4.51
N ALA A 126 -7.29 15.81 4.69
CA ALA A 126 -7.03 14.63 5.52
C ALA A 126 -5.83 13.82 5.02
N ILE A 127 -5.63 13.71 3.70
CA ILE A 127 -4.47 13.04 3.10
C ILE A 127 -3.17 13.76 3.39
N TYR A 128 -3.17 15.09 3.28
CA TYR A 128 -1.99 15.92 3.55
C TYR A 128 -1.59 15.80 5.02
N GLU A 129 -2.54 15.96 5.94
CA GLU A 129 -2.29 15.84 7.38
C GLU A 129 -1.81 14.44 7.74
N ARG A 130 -2.47 13.38 7.23
CA ARG A 130 -2.08 12.01 7.52
C ARG A 130 -0.71 11.65 6.95
N ASN A 131 -0.33 12.17 5.78
CA ASN A 131 1.03 12.00 5.27
C ASN A 131 2.07 12.64 6.20
N LEU A 132 1.83 13.87 6.67
CA LEU A 132 2.72 14.55 7.61
C LEU A 132 2.82 13.80 8.95
N ASP A 133 1.72 13.23 9.42
CA ASP A 133 1.68 12.43 10.64
C ASP A 133 2.40 11.10 10.45
N TRP A 134 2.14 10.39 9.34
CA TRP A 134 2.76 9.10 9.03
C TRP A 134 4.27 9.22 8.93
N PHE A 135 4.77 10.15 8.12
CA PHE A 135 6.21 10.35 7.99
C PHE A 135 6.83 10.93 9.27
N GLY A 136 6.13 11.85 9.95
CA GLY A 136 6.57 12.37 11.24
C GLY A 136 6.73 11.27 12.29
N PHE A 137 5.78 10.34 12.35
CA PHE A 137 5.82 9.19 13.25
C PHE A 137 6.98 8.27 12.92
N TRP A 138 7.06 7.74 11.70
CA TRP A 138 8.04 6.71 11.34
C TRP A 138 9.47 7.23 11.23
N LEU A 139 9.67 8.46 10.75
CA LEU A 139 11.01 9.01 10.50
C LEU A 139 11.56 9.81 11.67
N ALA A 140 10.70 10.45 12.47
CA ALA A 140 11.12 11.35 13.54
C ALA A 140 10.54 10.99 14.92
N GLY A 141 9.70 9.94 15.03
CA GLY A 141 9.04 9.59 16.29
C GLY A 141 8.00 10.61 16.76
N ARG A 142 7.58 11.53 15.89
CA ARG A 142 6.62 12.60 16.23
C ARG A 142 5.23 12.03 16.45
N ILE A 143 4.56 12.54 17.48
CA ILE A 143 3.15 12.27 17.78
C ILE A 143 2.46 13.61 17.92
N ASP A 144 1.36 13.80 17.19
CA ASP A 144 0.49 14.98 17.34
C ASP A 144 -0.34 14.81 18.62
N PRO A 145 -0.34 15.79 19.56
CA PRO A 145 -1.11 15.70 20.80
C PRO A 145 -2.62 15.90 20.62
N ASP A 146 -3.10 16.22 19.41
CA ASP A 146 -4.53 16.35 19.12
C ASP A 146 -5.33 15.12 19.63
N PRO A 147 -6.31 15.32 20.55
CA PRO A 147 -7.13 14.25 21.08
C PRO A 147 -7.83 13.39 20.02
N ASP A 148 -8.15 13.97 18.85
CA ASP A 148 -8.86 13.29 17.77
C ASP A 148 -7.94 12.33 16.99
N LYS A 149 -6.62 12.50 17.12
CA LYS A 149 -5.60 11.62 16.50
C LYS A 149 -5.09 10.52 17.43
N ARG A 150 -5.56 10.45 18.68
CA ARG A 150 -5.05 9.49 19.68
C ARG A 150 -5.18 8.04 19.21
N GLU A 151 -6.30 7.68 18.60
CA GLU A 151 -6.52 6.32 18.10
C GLU A 151 -5.60 5.98 16.92
N GLN A 152 -5.41 6.92 15.98
CA GLN A 152 -4.47 6.78 14.87
C GLN A 152 -3.05 6.48 15.37
N PHE A 153 -2.53 7.27 16.31
CA PHE A 153 -1.19 7.03 16.85
C PHE A 153 -1.10 5.78 17.73
N ALA A 154 -2.18 5.41 18.44
CA ALA A 154 -2.22 4.15 19.18
C ALA A 154 -2.13 2.94 18.22
N HIS A 155 -2.84 3.00 17.10
CA HIS A 155 -2.76 1.99 16.05
C HIS A 155 -1.34 1.89 15.47
N TRP A 156 -0.71 3.02 15.10
CA TRP A 156 0.64 3.01 14.53
C TRP A 156 1.73 2.58 15.53
N LYS A 157 1.57 2.86 16.83
CA LYS A 157 2.42 2.29 17.87
C LYS A 157 2.31 0.78 17.92
N ALA A 158 1.11 0.23 17.78
CA ALA A 158 0.89 -1.21 17.73
C ALA A 158 1.54 -1.83 16.48
N LEU A 159 1.47 -1.18 15.31
CA LEU A 159 2.16 -1.60 14.09
C LEU A 159 3.69 -1.64 14.30
N ARG A 160 4.27 -0.56 14.85
CA ARG A 160 5.71 -0.50 15.16
C ARG A 160 6.14 -1.62 16.10
N ALA A 161 5.39 -1.83 17.18
CA ALA A 161 5.69 -2.87 18.15
C ALA A 161 5.63 -4.30 17.56
N ARG A 162 4.77 -4.56 16.57
CA ARG A 162 4.76 -5.85 15.86
C ARG A 162 6.00 -6.04 15.01
N ARG A 163 6.34 -5.03 14.19
CA ARG A 163 7.55 -5.03 13.36
C ARG A 163 8.81 -5.26 14.20
N ASP A 164 8.96 -4.49 15.28
CA ASP A 164 10.16 -4.57 16.13
C ASP A 164 10.27 -5.94 16.81
N ARG A 165 9.15 -6.61 17.15
CA ARG A 165 9.17 -7.99 17.65
C ARG A 165 9.55 -9.03 16.59
N ALA A 166 9.18 -8.80 15.34
CA ALA A 166 9.55 -9.70 14.24
C ALA A 166 11.07 -9.65 14.01
N HIS A 167 11.67 -8.45 14.02
CA HIS A 167 13.11 -8.27 13.83
C HIS A 167 13.98 -8.83 14.99
N VAL A 168 13.41 -9.00 16.19
CA VAL A 168 14.15 -9.57 17.35
C VAL A 168 14.20 -11.11 17.32
N LYS A 169 13.35 -11.74 16.51
CA LYS A 169 13.27 -13.21 16.41
C LYS A 169 14.17 -13.82 15.33
N GLU A 170 14.77 -12.98 14.48
CA GLU A 170 15.77 -13.34 13.46
C GLU A 170 17.20 -13.12 13.99
#